data_AF-A0A7N5JMK5-F1
#
_entry.id   AF-A0A7N5JMK5-F1
#
_cell.length_a   1.000
_cell.length_b   1.000
_cell.length_c   1.000
_cell.angle_alpha   90.00
_cell.angle_beta   90.00
_cell.angle_gamma   90.00
#
_symmetry.space_group_name_H-M   'P 1'
#
loop_
_entity.id
_entity.type
_entity.pdbx_description
1 polymer ?
#
loop_
_entity_poly.entity_id
_entity_poly.type
_entity_poly.pdbx_seq_one_letter_code
_entity_poly.pdbx_strand_id
1 'polypeptide(L)'
;MEQQTAPTWLSVSPAENQVRLQLPGAVSTVPSQPLGGGGESRAPRSPGMEKINFSGGEPFIHDRGEYLGKLVRFCKEELRLPSVSIVSNGSLIRERWFQNYGEYLDILAISCDSFDEQVNVLIGRGQGKKNHVENLQKLRAWCREYRVAFKINSVINRFNVDEDMREQIKALNPVRWKVFQCLLIEGENSGDDALREAQQFVISDEEFEGFLDLHREVSCLVPESNQKMKDSYLILDEYMRFLNCQNGRKDPSKSILDVGVEAAIKFSGFDEKMFLKRGGKYVWSKADLKLDW
;
A
#
# COMPACT_ATOMS: atom_id res chain seq x y z
N MET A 1 8.15 -21.90 13.88
CA MET A 1 7.14 -20.95 14.40
C MET A 1 7.50 -19.58 13.87
N GLU A 2 7.03 -19.26 12.66
CA GLU A 2 7.27 -17.97 12.02
C GLU A 2 6.39 -16.92 12.70
N GLN A 3 7.01 -15.91 13.29
CA GLN A 3 6.31 -14.73 13.80
C GLN A 3 5.80 -13.91 12.61
N GLN A 4 4.62 -14.28 12.09
CA GLN A 4 3.83 -13.40 11.23
C GLN A 4 3.23 -12.30 12.12
N THR A 5 3.80 -11.10 12.05
CA THR A 5 3.33 -9.91 12.78
C THR A 5 1.93 -9.54 12.31
N ALA A 6 1.04 -9.23 13.25
CA ALA A 6 -0.38 -9.32 13.05
C ALA A 6 -1.14 -7.98 12.80
N PRO A 7 -0.83 -7.12 11.80
CA PRO A 7 -1.79 -6.02 11.53
C PRO A 7 -1.87 -5.51 10.10
N THR A 8 -1.26 -6.17 9.11
CA THR A 8 -1.66 -5.90 7.71
C THR A 8 -3.18 -6.12 7.58
N TRP A 9 -3.74 -7.16 8.21
CA TRP A 9 -5.16 -7.59 8.12
C TRP A 9 -6.23 -6.57 8.47
N LEU A 10 -5.97 -5.56 9.31
CA LEU A 10 -7.04 -4.64 9.73
C LEU A 10 -7.49 -3.70 8.60
N SER A 11 -6.74 -3.65 7.49
CA SER A 11 -7.13 -2.97 6.24
C SER A 11 -6.71 -3.72 4.96
N VAL A 12 -5.79 -4.70 5.04
CA VAL A 12 -5.26 -5.46 3.89
C VAL A 12 -4.85 -6.88 4.31
N SER A 13 -5.37 -7.94 3.71
CA SER A 13 -4.97 -9.33 4.07
C SER A 13 -3.46 -9.52 4.37
N PRO A 14 -3.11 -10.18 5.48
CA PRO A 14 -1.76 -10.50 5.93
C PRO A 14 -1.35 -11.90 5.50
N ALA A 15 -2.18 -12.65 4.77
CA ALA A 15 -1.94 -14.06 4.49
C ALA A 15 -1.09 -14.26 3.22
N GLU A 16 -1.08 -13.28 2.31
CA GLU A 16 -0.61 -13.50 0.94
C GLU A 16 0.21 -12.31 0.43
N ASN A 17 1.31 -12.58 -0.29
CA ASN A 17 2.03 -11.54 -1.03
C ASN A 17 1.08 -10.93 -2.05
N GLN A 18 0.87 -9.62 -1.98
CA GLN A 18 -0.08 -8.93 -2.85
C GLN A 18 0.62 -7.82 -3.61
N VAL A 19 0.29 -7.72 -4.89
CA VAL A 19 0.74 -6.62 -5.75
C VAL A 19 -0.46 -5.72 -6.01
N ARG A 20 -0.36 -4.46 -5.59
CA ARG A 20 -1.35 -3.45 -6.00
C ARG A 20 -0.86 -2.78 -7.27
N LEU A 21 -1.68 -2.84 -8.31
CA LEU A 21 -1.39 -2.25 -9.61
C LEU A 21 -2.10 -0.92 -9.78
N GLN A 22 -1.49 -0.04 -10.55
CA GLN A 22 -2.10 1.22 -10.94
C GLN A 22 -1.96 1.42 -12.45
N LEU A 23 -3.10 1.51 -13.13
CA LEU A 23 -3.21 1.76 -14.56
C LEU A 23 -3.39 3.27 -14.83
N PRO A 24 -2.97 3.77 -16.01
CA PRO A 24 -3.30 5.11 -16.45
C PRO A 24 -4.82 5.24 -16.56
N GLY A 25 -5.35 6.38 -16.10
CA GLY A 25 -6.78 6.67 -16.20
C GLY A 25 -7.27 6.57 -17.64
N ALA A 26 -8.50 6.05 -17.78
CA ALA A 26 -9.21 5.64 -18.97
C ALA A 26 -8.72 4.32 -19.59
N VAL A 27 -9.41 3.22 -19.23
CA VAL A 27 -9.68 2.13 -20.17
C VAL A 27 -10.65 2.68 -21.23
N SER A 28 -10.17 3.62 -22.04
CA SER A 28 -10.87 4.16 -23.19
C SER A 28 -10.50 3.30 -24.38
N THR A 29 -11.50 2.62 -24.93
CA THR A 29 -11.47 1.97 -26.24
C THR A 29 -10.65 2.76 -27.25
N VAL A 30 -9.69 2.11 -27.89
CA VAL A 30 -8.87 2.66 -28.97
C VAL A 30 -9.78 3.14 -30.10
N PRO A 31 -9.77 4.42 -30.51
CA PRO A 31 -10.40 4.82 -31.76
C PRO A 31 -9.51 4.38 -32.93
N SER A 32 -10.07 3.60 -33.83
CA SER A 32 -9.48 3.26 -35.11
C SER A 32 -9.51 4.46 -36.06
N GLN A 33 -8.42 5.21 -36.22
CA GLN A 33 -8.20 6.07 -37.40
C GLN A 33 -6.71 6.25 -37.74
N PRO A 34 -6.35 6.42 -39.03
CA PRO A 34 -4.99 6.27 -39.53
C PRO A 34 -4.13 7.54 -39.32
N LEU A 35 -2.84 7.31 -39.03
CA LEU A 35 -1.82 8.36 -38.88
C LEU A 35 -1.37 8.90 -40.24
N GLY A 36 -1.42 10.21 -40.42
CA GLY A 36 -0.70 10.94 -41.46
C GLY A 36 0.00 12.17 -40.86
N GLY A 37 1.27 12.37 -41.24
CA GLY A 37 1.96 13.67 -41.15
C GLY A 37 3.07 13.77 -40.09
N GLY A 38 4.29 14.01 -40.56
CA GLY A 38 5.53 14.04 -39.78
C GLY A 38 5.65 15.16 -38.75
N GLY A 39 6.19 14.77 -37.61
CA GLY A 39 6.65 15.56 -36.47
C GLY A 39 7.16 14.53 -35.45
N GLU A 40 8.22 14.82 -34.70
CA GLU A 40 8.73 13.94 -33.63
C GLU A 40 7.64 13.72 -32.57
N SER A 41 6.75 12.78 -32.86
CA SER A 41 5.69 12.35 -31.97
C SER A 41 6.34 11.35 -31.04
N ARG A 42 6.49 11.71 -29.76
CA ARG A 42 6.59 10.70 -28.71
C ARG A 42 5.42 9.76 -28.94
N ALA A 43 5.72 8.52 -29.30
CA ALA A 43 4.71 7.50 -29.50
C ALA A 43 3.76 7.50 -28.28
N PRO A 44 2.43 7.51 -28.49
CA PRO A 44 1.50 7.41 -27.37
C PRO A 44 1.85 6.14 -26.59
N ARG A 45 2.11 6.29 -25.28
CA ARG A 45 2.39 5.16 -24.39
C ARG A 45 1.20 4.20 -24.49
N SER A 46 1.47 2.93 -24.79
CA SER A 46 0.44 1.88 -24.73
C SER A 46 -0.21 1.89 -23.33
N PRO A 47 -1.53 1.71 -23.21
CA PRO A 47 -2.17 1.56 -21.91
C PRO A 47 -1.55 0.37 -21.19
N GLY A 48 -0.88 0.63 -20.07
CA GLY A 48 -0.13 -0.38 -19.32
C GLY A 48 0.17 0.14 -17.92
N MET A 49 0.53 -0.76 -17.00
CA MET A 49 0.84 -0.39 -15.61
C MET A 49 1.86 0.74 -15.54
N GLU A 50 1.56 1.78 -14.74
CA GLU A 50 2.48 2.89 -14.47
C GLU A 50 3.08 2.84 -13.07
N LYS A 51 2.37 2.20 -12.14
CA LYS A 51 2.85 2.05 -10.78
C LYS A 51 2.53 0.68 -10.22
N ILE A 52 3.54 0.10 -9.57
CA ILE A 52 3.44 -1.15 -8.83
C ILE A 52 3.66 -0.87 -7.33
N ASN A 53 2.95 -1.62 -6.48
CA ASN A 53 3.15 -1.60 -5.05
C ASN A 53 3.21 -3.02 -4.49
N PHE A 54 4.39 -3.43 -4.06
CA PHE A 54 4.59 -4.70 -3.36
C PHE A 54 4.08 -4.59 -1.92
N SER A 55 3.25 -5.54 -1.52
CA SER A 55 2.53 -5.58 -0.25
C SER A 55 2.26 -7.04 0.12
N GLY A 56 1.41 -7.25 1.12
CA GLY A 56 0.99 -8.59 1.55
C GLY A 56 1.90 -9.15 2.63
N GLY A 57 1.47 -10.22 3.29
CA GLY A 57 2.22 -10.89 4.36
C GLY A 57 3.04 -9.93 5.21
N GLU A 58 4.37 -10.13 5.07
CA GLU A 58 5.41 -9.11 5.14
C GLU A 58 6.38 -9.30 3.94
N PRO A 59 6.52 -8.35 2.99
CA PRO A 59 7.24 -8.57 1.72
C PRO A 59 8.72 -8.90 1.85
N PHE A 60 9.34 -8.53 2.97
CA PHE A 60 10.76 -8.78 3.24
C PHE A 60 11.05 -10.21 3.77
N ILE A 61 10.04 -11.08 3.90
CA ILE A 61 10.24 -12.48 4.35
C ILE A 61 10.96 -13.30 3.29
N HIS A 62 10.46 -13.30 2.05
CA HIS A 62 10.91 -14.24 1.02
C HIS A 62 12.36 -13.96 0.60
N ASP A 63 13.18 -15.00 0.59
CA ASP A 63 14.64 -14.92 0.38
C ASP A 63 15.32 -13.80 1.18
N ARG A 64 14.83 -13.54 2.41
CA ARG A 64 15.34 -12.47 3.29
C ARG A 64 15.32 -11.09 2.63
N GLY A 65 14.35 -10.84 1.75
CA GLY A 65 14.15 -9.59 1.02
C GLY A 65 14.88 -9.49 -0.33
N GLU A 66 15.71 -10.47 -0.69
CA GLU A 66 16.44 -10.45 -1.98
C GLU A 66 15.52 -10.62 -3.17
N TYR A 67 14.50 -11.48 -3.08
CA TYR A 67 13.51 -11.64 -4.13
C TYR A 67 12.75 -10.33 -4.40
N LEU A 68 12.30 -9.66 -3.33
CA LEU A 68 11.65 -8.35 -3.42
C LEU A 68 12.58 -7.31 -4.06
N GLY A 69 13.85 -7.28 -3.65
CA GLY A 69 14.85 -6.38 -4.22
C GLY A 69 15.03 -6.55 -5.73
N LYS A 70 15.13 -7.80 -6.19
CA LYS A 70 15.21 -8.13 -7.63
C LYS A 70 13.96 -7.69 -8.40
N LEU A 71 12.77 -7.90 -7.84
CA LEU A 71 11.52 -7.44 -8.46
C LEU A 71 11.42 -5.91 -8.54
N VAL A 72 11.83 -5.21 -7.48
CA VAL A 72 11.88 -3.74 -7.45
C VAL A 72 12.81 -3.22 -8.52
N ARG A 73 14.03 -3.77 -8.61
CA ARG A 73 15.02 -3.44 -9.64
C ARG A 73 14.47 -3.71 -11.05
N PHE A 74 13.92 -4.89 -11.29
CA PHE A 74 13.34 -5.26 -12.58
C PHE A 74 12.23 -4.29 -13.01
N CYS A 75 11.31 -3.94 -12.10
CA CYS A 75 10.24 -2.99 -12.39
C CYS A 75 10.76 -1.60 -12.76
N LYS A 76 11.87 -1.17 -12.14
CA LYS A 76 12.42 0.16 -12.34
C LYS A 76 13.34 0.26 -13.55
N GLU A 77 14.26 -0.69 -13.73
CA GLU A 77 15.25 -0.68 -14.81
C GLU A 77 14.68 -1.24 -16.12
N GLU A 78 14.08 -2.43 -16.08
CA GLU A 78 13.66 -3.15 -17.28
C GLU A 78 12.28 -2.69 -17.77
N LEU A 79 11.29 -2.63 -16.86
CA LEU A 79 9.93 -2.18 -17.21
C LEU A 79 9.79 -0.66 -17.25
N ARG A 80 10.79 0.07 -16.73
CA ARG A 80 10.81 1.55 -16.67
C ARG A 80 9.54 2.13 -16.06
N LEU A 81 9.00 1.47 -15.03
CA LEU A 81 7.79 1.95 -14.38
C LEU A 81 8.03 3.31 -13.74
N PRO A 82 7.13 4.29 -13.97
CA PRO A 82 7.15 5.57 -13.28
C PRO A 82 7.27 5.45 -11.75
N SER A 83 6.61 4.47 -11.12
CA SER A 83 6.73 4.27 -9.67
C SER A 83 6.74 2.80 -9.23
N VAL A 84 7.68 2.50 -8.34
CA VAL A 84 7.82 1.24 -7.62
C VAL A 84 7.77 1.55 -6.13
N SER A 85 6.81 0.97 -5.41
CA SER A 85 6.67 1.17 -3.97
C SER A 85 6.52 -0.14 -3.20
N ILE A 86 6.77 -0.06 -1.89
CA ILE A 86 6.59 -1.16 -0.95
C ILE A 86 5.72 -0.70 0.22
N VAL A 87 4.86 -1.57 0.73
CA VAL A 87 4.21 -1.46 2.04
C VAL A 87 4.75 -2.58 2.94
N SER A 88 5.26 -2.24 4.12
CA SER A 88 5.89 -3.18 5.05
C SER A 88 5.64 -2.79 6.51
N ASN A 89 5.70 -3.74 7.44
CA ASN A 89 5.75 -3.50 8.87
C ASN A 89 7.14 -3.02 9.37
N GLY A 90 8.16 -3.09 8.51
CA GLY A 90 9.51 -2.59 8.78
C GLY A 90 10.42 -3.50 9.63
N SER A 91 9.91 -4.60 10.19
CA SER A 91 10.63 -5.43 11.18
C SER A 91 11.85 -6.17 10.62
N LEU A 92 11.79 -6.54 9.34
CA LEU A 92 12.81 -7.35 8.65
C LEU A 92 13.75 -6.53 7.77
N ILE A 93 13.46 -5.24 7.57
CA ILE A 93 14.25 -4.37 6.70
C ILE A 93 15.62 -4.14 7.32
N ARG A 94 16.66 -4.34 6.51
CA ARG A 94 18.07 -4.13 6.87
C ARG A 94 18.66 -3.06 5.97
N GLU A 95 19.61 -2.30 6.48
CA GLU A 95 20.28 -1.23 5.72
C GLU A 95 20.91 -1.73 4.42
N ARG A 96 21.49 -2.93 4.43
CA ARG A 96 22.04 -3.59 3.24
C ARG A 96 21.04 -3.68 2.08
N TRP A 97 19.75 -3.80 2.38
CA TRP A 97 18.71 -3.80 1.35
C TRP A 97 18.62 -2.43 0.66
N PHE A 98 18.71 -1.34 1.41
CA PHE A 98 18.76 0.01 0.83
C PHE A 98 20.05 0.24 0.02
N GLN A 99 21.19 -0.24 0.50
CA GLN A 99 22.46 -0.17 -0.23
C GLN A 99 22.38 -0.87 -1.60
N ASN A 100 21.68 -2.00 -1.67
CA ASN A 100 21.56 -2.80 -2.89
C ASN A 100 20.41 -2.35 -3.81
N TYR A 101 19.31 -1.85 -3.25
CA TYR A 101 18.04 -1.70 -3.99
C TYR A 101 17.35 -0.34 -3.80
N GLY A 102 17.84 0.51 -2.88
CA GLY A 102 17.22 1.80 -2.55
C GLY A 102 17.17 2.78 -3.73
N GLU A 103 18.14 2.72 -4.64
CA GLU A 103 18.16 3.57 -5.84
C GLU A 103 16.92 3.33 -6.73
N TYR A 104 16.39 2.11 -6.76
CA TYR A 104 15.27 1.69 -7.61
C TYR A 104 13.90 1.94 -6.98
N LEU A 105 13.86 2.08 -5.65
CA LEU A 105 12.61 2.26 -4.91
C LEU A 105 12.20 3.73 -4.88
N ASP A 106 10.95 4.03 -5.25
CA ASP A 106 10.41 5.38 -5.11
C ASP A 106 9.91 5.64 -3.69
N ILE A 107 9.03 4.76 -3.19
CA ILE A 107 8.31 4.98 -1.95
C ILE A 107 8.38 3.73 -1.07
N LEU A 108 8.85 3.91 0.17
CA LEU A 108 8.69 2.93 1.24
C LEU A 108 7.60 3.39 2.21
N ALA A 109 6.50 2.66 2.26
CA ALA A 109 5.42 2.86 3.22
C ALA A 109 5.59 1.91 4.41
N ILE A 110 5.74 2.47 5.61
CA ILE A 110 5.76 1.68 6.84
C ILE A 110 4.40 1.75 7.52
N SER A 111 3.86 0.58 7.85
CA SER A 111 2.63 0.47 8.62
C SER A 111 2.94 0.72 10.10
N CYS A 112 2.34 1.78 10.67
CA CYS A 112 2.47 2.19 12.07
C CYS A 112 1.09 2.68 12.53
N ASP A 113 0.44 1.94 13.42
CA ASP A 113 -0.92 2.27 13.87
C ASP A 113 -0.93 3.09 15.15
N SER A 114 0.13 3.05 15.96
CA SER A 114 0.23 3.85 17.18
C SER A 114 1.68 4.23 17.47
N PHE A 115 1.88 5.36 18.14
CA PHE A 115 3.17 5.75 18.73
C PHE A 115 3.29 5.35 20.20
N ASP A 116 2.26 4.73 20.77
CA ASP A 116 2.32 4.01 22.04
C ASP A 116 2.63 2.52 21.78
N GLU A 117 3.74 2.04 22.33
CA GLU A 117 4.16 0.65 22.18
C GLU A 117 3.16 -0.33 22.83
N GLN A 118 2.50 0.06 23.93
CA GLN A 118 1.50 -0.79 24.58
C GLN A 118 0.27 -0.97 23.67
N VAL A 119 -0.17 0.10 23.01
CA VAL A 119 -1.24 0.05 22.01
C VAL A 119 -0.82 -0.81 20.82
N ASN A 120 0.41 -0.66 20.33
CA ASN A 120 0.94 -1.55 19.29
C ASN A 120 0.94 -3.02 19.73
N VAL A 121 1.29 -3.34 20.98
CA VAL A 121 1.20 -4.72 21.51
C VAL A 121 -0.25 -5.22 21.50
N LEU A 122 -1.21 -4.41 21.95
CA LEU A 122 -2.64 -4.74 21.94
C LEU A 122 -3.17 -4.98 20.52
N ILE A 123 -2.72 -4.20 19.55
CA ILE A 123 -3.08 -4.34 18.13
C ILE A 123 -2.39 -5.56 17.48
N GLY A 124 -1.36 -6.15 18.12
CA GLY A 124 -0.59 -7.26 17.55
C GLY A 124 0.60 -6.82 16.68
N ARG A 125 1.06 -5.57 16.84
CA ARG A 125 2.29 -4.99 16.26
C ARG A 125 3.54 -5.19 17.13
N GLY A 126 3.40 -5.65 18.37
CA GLY A 126 4.51 -5.85 19.29
C GLY A 126 5.61 -6.74 18.68
N GLN A 127 6.84 -6.23 18.59
CA GLN A 127 7.99 -6.96 18.01
C GLN A 127 8.87 -7.58 19.12
N GLY A 128 8.23 -8.15 20.15
CA GLY A 128 8.92 -8.69 21.33
C GLY A 128 9.71 -7.61 22.05
N LYS A 129 11.05 -7.66 21.99
CA LYS A 129 11.94 -6.67 22.62
C LYS A 129 12.22 -5.43 21.76
N LYS A 130 11.80 -5.42 20.50
CA LYS A 130 12.07 -4.29 19.59
C LYS A 130 10.92 -3.30 19.68
N ASN A 131 11.26 -2.05 19.95
CA ASN A 131 10.32 -0.94 19.92
C ASN A 131 9.99 -0.58 18.45
N HIS A 132 8.71 -0.57 18.11
CA HIS A 132 8.25 -0.31 16.75
C HIS A 132 8.55 1.14 16.32
N VAL A 133 8.38 2.10 17.24
CA VAL A 133 8.61 3.53 17.01
C VAL A 133 10.10 3.82 16.77
N GLU A 134 11.00 3.22 17.55
CA GLU A 134 12.45 3.33 17.32
C GLU A 134 12.83 2.76 15.94
N ASN A 135 12.24 1.62 15.56
CA ASN A 135 12.48 1.03 14.25
C ASN A 135 11.95 1.93 13.12
N LEU A 136 10.79 2.57 13.30
CA LEU A 136 10.22 3.53 12.35
C LEU A 136 11.14 4.73 12.12
N GLN A 137 11.69 5.31 13.20
CA GLN A 137 12.65 6.42 13.11
C GLN A 137 13.92 6.02 12.37
N LYS A 138 14.45 4.82 12.65
CA LYS A 138 15.61 4.28 11.92
C LYS A 138 15.30 4.11 10.43
N LEU A 139 14.14 3.57 10.07
CA LEU A 139 13.74 3.41 8.66
C LEU A 139 13.54 4.77 7.97
N ARG A 140 13.03 5.78 8.69
CA ARG A 140 12.96 7.15 8.18
C ARG A 140 14.35 7.72 7.88
N ALA A 141 15.32 7.47 8.75
CA ALA A 141 16.71 7.90 8.56
C ALA A 141 17.33 7.25 7.32
N TRP A 142 17.17 5.93 7.14
CA TRP A 142 17.63 5.24 5.92
C TRP A 142 16.90 5.74 4.67
N CYS A 143 15.59 5.99 4.73
CA CYS A 143 14.89 6.58 3.59
C CYS A 143 15.48 7.94 3.17
N ARG A 144 15.92 8.75 4.14
CA ARG A 144 16.64 10.01 3.86
C ARG A 144 17.99 9.72 3.20
N GLU A 145 18.83 8.92 3.86
CA GLU A 145 20.20 8.60 3.40
C GLU A 145 20.24 8.01 1.98
N TYR A 146 19.33 7.09 1.69
CA TYR A 146 19.28 6.36 0.42
C TYR A 146 18.26 6.95 -0.56
N ARG A 147 17.76 8.17 -0.31
CA ARG A 147 16.93 8.93 -1.25
C ARG A 147 15.67 8.17 -1.69
N VAL A 148 14.93 7.68 -0.71
CA VAL A 148 13.64 6.99 -0.86
C VAL A 148 12.56 7.83 -0.20
N ALA A 149 11.43 8.02 -0.87
CA ALA A 149 10.30 8.73 -0.30
C ALA A 149 9.69 7.91 0.84
N PHE A 150 9.60 8.52 2.03
CA PHE A 150 9.05 7.85 3.21
C PHE A 150 7.55 8.09 3.34
N LYS A 151 6.77 7.03 3.54
CA LYS A 151 5.32 7.07 3.71
C LYS A 151 4.92 6.33 4.98
N ILE A 152 3.84 6.76 5.61
CA ILE A 152 3.23 6.06 6.75
C ILE A 152 1.83 5.59 6.34
N ASN A 153 1.47 4.41 6.80
CA ASN A 153 0.12 3.86 6.75
C ASN A 153 -0.34 3.58 8.18
N SER A 154 -1.53 4.02 8.55
CA SER A 154 -2.12 3.76 9.87
C SER A 154 -3.54 3.24 9.71
N VAL A 155 -3.89 2.19 10.44
CA VAL A 155 -5.26 1.71 10.59
C VAL A 155 -5.83 2.22 11.89
N ILE A 156 -6.84 3.07 11.80
CA ILE A 156 -7.55 3.63 12.94
C ILE A 156 -8.61 2.63 13.37
N ASN A 157 -8.55 2.27 14.64
CA ASN A 157 -9.28 1.21 15.28
C ASN A 157 -9.60 1.58 16.74
N ARG A 158 -10.34 0.70 17.42
CA ARG A 158 -10.81 0.92 18.79
C ARG A 158 -9.73 1.35 19.78
N PHE A 159 -8.47 0.94 19.59
CA PHE A 159 -7.39 1.17 20.55
C PHE A 159 -6.57 2.45 20.30
N ASN A 160 -6.70 3.09 19.13
CA ASN A 160 -5.93 4.29 18.76
C ASN A 160 -6.79 5.45 18.25
N VAL A 161 -8.13 5.31 18.27
CA VAL A 161 -9.05 6.33 17.73
C VAL A 161 -8.98 7.67 18.47
N ASP A 162 -8.57 7.65 19.75
CA ASP A 162 -8.40 8.84 20.58
C ASP A 162 -6.95 9.34 20.62
N GLU A 163 -6.02 8.71 19.87
CA GLU A 163 -4.60 9.07 19.90
C GLU A 163 -4.31 10.34 19.11
N ASP A 164 -3.57 11.27 19.70
CA ASP A 164 -2.99 12.42 18.99
C ASP A 164 -1.60 12.08 18.46
N MET A 165 -1.50 11.92 17.13
CA MET A 165 -0.28 11.56 16.41
C MET A 165 0.40 12.75 15.73
N ARG A 166 -0.10 13.99 15.92
CA ARG A 166 0.33 15.15 15.12
C ARG A 166 1.81 15.42 15.24
N GLU A 167 2.36 15.44 16.45
CA GLU A 167 3.75 15.77 16.69
C GLU A 167 4.70 14.71 16.12
N GLN A 168 4.36 13.44 16.26
CA GLN A 168 5.16 12.32 15.77
C GLN A 168 5.14 12.25 14.24
N ILE A 169 3.97 12.45 13.62
CA ILE A 169 3.87 12.50 12.15
C ILE A 169 4.61 13.71 11.59
N LYS A 170 4.49 14.90 12.20
CA LYS A 170 5.26 16.10 11.81
C LYS A 170 6.77 15.85 11.93
N ALA A 171 7.22 15.24 13.03
CA ALA A 171 8.63 14.94 13.25
C ALA A 171 9.19 13.95 12.22
N LEU A 172 8.41 12.95 11.82
CA LEU A 172 8.81 11.98 10.78
C LEU A 172 8.72 12.58 9.37
N ASN A 173 7.88 13.60 9.17
CA ASN A 173 7.67 14.31 7.90
C ASN A 173 7.54 13.34 6.70
N PRO A 174 6.54 12.43 6.71
CA PRO A 174 6.30 11.54 5.57
C PRO A 174 5.73 12.33 4.39
N VAL A 175 6.01 11.86 3.18
CA VAL A 175 5.49 12.44 1.94
C VAL A 175 3.98 12.26 1.79
N ARG A 176 3.45 11.27 2.52
CA ARG A 176 2.05 10.87 2.54
C ARG A 176 1.81 10.07 3.81
N TRP A 177 0.73 10.35 4.50
CA TRP A 177 0.21 9.56 5.60
C TRP A 177 -1.18 9.04 5.21
N LYS A 178 -1.28 7.73 4.95
CA LYS A 178 -2.56 7.10 4.66
C LYS A 178 -3.21 6.67 5.96
N VAL A 179 -4.43 7.17 6.19
CA VAL A 179 -5.23 6.91 7.38
C VAL A 179 -6.43 6.09 6.96
N PHE A 180 -6.44 4.82 7.34
CA PHE A 180 -7.49 3.86 6.99
C PHE A 180 -8.42 3.66 8.18
N GLN A 181 -9.73 3.62 7.94
CA GLN A 181 -10.66 3.08 8.93
C GLN A 181 -10.51 1.55 9.00
N CYS A 182 -10.66 0.93 10.18
CA CYS A 182 -10.65 -0.53 10.28
C CYS A 182 -11.76 -1.16 9.43
N LEU A 183 -11.39 -2.09 8.54
CA LEU A 183 -12.29 -2.73 7.57
C LEU A 183 -12.44 -4.23 7.87
N LEU A 184 -13.68 -4.69 7.94
CA LEU A 184 -14.00 -6.11 7.98
C LEU A 184 -14.04 -6.68 6.55
N ILE A 185 -13.36 -7.81 6.37
CA ILE A 185 -13.32 -8.60 5.13
C ILE A 185 -13.61 -10.05 5.51
N GLU A 186 -14.71 -10.58 4.98
CA GLU A 186 -15.15 -11.94 5.22
C GLU A 186 -14.16 -12.96 4.64
N GLY A 187 -13.83 -13.99 5.43
CA GLY A 187 -12.82 -15.01 5.10
C GLY A 187 -11.37 -14.57 5.36
N GLU A 188 -11.13 -13.32 5.75
CA GLU A 188 -9.81 -12.80 6.09
C GLU A 188 -9.70 -12.45 7.57
N ASN A 189 -10.61 -11.58 8.03
CA ASN A 189 -10.61 -11.05 9.40
C ASN A 189 -12.01 -11.02 10.04
N SER A 190 -12.99 -11.67 9.42
CA SER A 190 -14.36 -11.80 9.90
C SER A 190 -15.00 -13.07 9.31
N GLY A 191 -15.87 -13.71 10.09
CA GLY A 191 -16.62 -14.91 9.70
C GLY A 191 -15.91 -16.22 10.05
N ASP A 192 -16.65 -17.33 10.07
CA ASP A 192 -16.21 -18.61 10.64
C ASP A 192 -14.94 -19.20 10.00
N ASP A 193 -14.70 -18.89 8.72
CA ASP A 193 -13.54 -19.37 7.96
C ASP A 193 -12.32 -18.43 8.06
N ALA A 194 -12.41 -17.31 8.78
CA ALA A 194 -11.32 -16.35 8.89
C ALA A 194 -10.24 -16.81 9.88
N LEU A 195 -8.98 -16.51 9.56
CA LEU A 195 -7.85 -16.77 10.46
C LEU A 195 -7.80 -15.80 11.65
N ARG A 196 -8.67 -14.79 11.66
CA ARG A 196 -8.56 -13.58 12.48
C ARG A 196 -9.95 -12.98 12.76
N GLU A 197 -10.07 -12.28 13.89
CA GLU A 197 -11.32 -11.64 14.32
C GLU A 197 -11.10 -10.14 14.57
N ALA A 198 -11.54 -9.31 13.63
CA ALA A 198 -11.32 -7.86 13.64
C ALA A 198 -12.49 -7.05 14.25
N GLN A 199 -13.60 -7.68 14.65
CA GLN A 199 -14.82 -7.00 15.10
C GLN A 199 -14.58 -6.14 16.34
N GLN A 200 -13.69 -6.57 17.24
CA GLN A 200 -13.30 -5.79 18.43
C GLN A 200 -12.50 -4.51 18.10
N PHE A 201 -11.94 -4.40 16.89
CA PHE A 201 -11.14 -3.26 16.44
C PHE A 201 -11.98 -2.22 15.71
N VAL A 202 -13.24 -2.53 15.35
CA VAL A 202 -14.09 -1.66 14.53
C VAL A 202 -14.48 -0.38 15.28
N ILE A 203 -14.50 0.71 14.51
CA ILE A 203 -14.96 2.04 14.93
C ILE A 203 -16.05 2.52 13.98
N SER A 204 -16.93 3.40 14.47
CA SER A 204 -17.95 4.02 13.65
C SER A 204 -17.36 5.05 12.67
N ASP A 205 -18.17 5.49 11.71
CA ASP A 205 -17.77 6.56 10.79
C ASP A 205 -17.58 7.89 11.55
N GLU A 206 -18.42 8.16 12.57
CA GLU A 206 -18.30 9.35 13.41
C GLU A 206 -17.01 9.36 14.23
N GLU A 207 -16.63 8.21 14.81
CA GLU A 207 -15.37 8.06 15.53
C GLU A 207 -14.16 8.29 14.60
N PHE A 208 -14.23 7.76 13.37
CA PHE A 208 -13.19 7.96 12.37
C PHE A 208 -13.09 9.44 11.94
N GLU A 209 -14.21 10.11 11.66
CA GLU A 209 -14.21 11.55 11.34
C GLU A 209 -13.67 12.39 12.50
N GLY A 210 -13.96 12.02 13.75
CA GLY A 210 -13.37 12.66 14.94
C GLY A 210 -11.83 12.59 14.95
N PHE A 211 -11.27 11.42 14.61
CA PHE A 211 -9.81 11.27 14.44
C PHE A 211 -9.28 12.17 13.31
N LEU A 212 -9.99 12.27 12.18
CA LEU A 212 -9.59 13.13 11.06
C LEU A 212 -9.59 14.62 11.43
N ASP A 213 -10.62 15.06 12.15
CA ASP A 213 -10.75 16.45 12.62
C ASP A 213 -9.63 16.84 13.59
N LEU A 214 -9.25 15.94 14.50
CA LEU A 214 -8.11 16.12 15.39
C LEU A 214 -6.80 16.35 14.60
N HIS A 215 -6.63 15.66 13.47
CA HIS A 215 -5.42 15.67 12.65
C HIS A 215 -5.48 16.57 11.41
N ARG A 216 -6.52 17.41 11.27
CA ARG A 216 -6.76 18.24 10.06
C ARG A 216 -5.60 19.14 9.62
N GLU A 217 -4.72 19.50 10.54
CA GLU A 217 -3.53 20.32 10.26
C GLU A 217 -2.37 19.56 9.63
N VAL A 218 -2.41 18.22 9.64
CA VAL A 218 -1.38 17.36 9.05
C VAL A 218 -1.58 17.30 7.54
N SER A 219 -0.85 18.14 6.81
CA SER A 219 -1.02 18.33 5.36
C SER A 219 -0.81 17.08 4.50
N CYS A 220 -0.02 16.11 4.98
CA CYS A 220 0.25 14.86 4.28
C CYS A 220 -0.82 13.77 4.51
N LEU A 221 -1.82 14.02 5.36
CA LEU A 221 -2.90 13.10 5.70
C LEU A 221 -3.79 12.82 4.48
N VAL A 222 -4.13 11.56 4.27
CA VAL A 222 -5.04 11.12 3.20
C VAL A 222 -6.01 10.08 3.76
N PRO A 223 -7.28 10.43 3.96
CA PRO A 223 -8.24 9.57 4.62
C PRO A 223 -8.87 8.56 3.64
N GLU A 224 -8.98 7.32 4.10
CA GLU A 224 -9.66 6.22 3.39
C GLU A 224 -10.62 5.51 4.36
N SER A 225 -11.88 5.97 4.39
CA SER A 225 -12.96 5.26 5.07
C SER A 225 -13.28 3.94 4.36
N ASN A 226 -14.04 3.07 5.03
CA ASN A 226 -14.43 1.76 4.50
C ASN A 226 -15.09 1.86 3.11
N GLN A 227 -15.96 2.87 2.90
CA GLN A 227 -16.60 3.14 1.62
C GLN A 227 -15.61 3.52 0.50
N LYS A 228 -14.48 4.15 0.84
CA LYS A 228 -13.44 4.54 -0.13
C LYS A 228 -12.50 3.39 -0.45
N MET A 229 -12.28 2.45 0.48
CA MET A 229 -11.27 1.39 0.32
C MET A 229 -11.75 0.20 -0.50
N LYS A 230 -12.99 -0.26 -0.28
CA LYS A 230 -13.46 -1.60 -0.67
C LYS A 230 -13.11 -1.98 -2.11
N ASP A 231 -13.48 -1.15 -3.08
CA ASP A 231 -13.44 -1.53 -4.51
C ASP A 231 -12.45 -0.68 -5.34
N SER A 232 -11.64 0.14 -4.68
CA SER A 232 -10.85 1.18 -5.35
C SER A 232 -9.39 0.78 -5.58
N TYR A 233 -9.06 -0.50 -5.46
CA TYR A 233 -7.73 -1.06 -5.69
C TYR A 233 -7.80 -2.20 -6.69
N LEU A 234 -6.85 -2.24 -7.63
CA LEU A 234 -6.51 -3.46 -8.36
C LEU A 234 -5.52 -4.25 -7.52
N ILE A 235 -5.95 -5.37 -6.97
CA ILE A 235 -5.14 -6.25 -6.12
C ILE A 235 -4.89 -7.54 -6.88
N LEU A 236 -3.61 -7.89 -7.05
CA LEU A 236 -3.19 -9.23 -7.45
C LEU A 236 -2.74 -9.99 -6.20
N ASP A 237 -3.17 -11.24 -6.09
CA ASP A 237 -2.66 -12.20 -5.12
C ASP A 237 -1.34 -12.85 -5.58
N GLU A 238 -0.83 -13.80 -4.79
CA GLU A 238 0.42 -14.51 -5.03
C GLU A 238 0.38 -15.41 -6.26
N TYR A 239 -0.81 -15.77 -6.75
CA TYR A 239 -1.01 -16.51 -8.01
C TYR A 239 -1.27 -15.58 -9.20
N MET A 240 -1.10 -14.27 -9.01
CA MET A 240 -1.36 -13.24 -10.01
C MET A 240 -2.81 -13.25 -10.52
N ARG A 241 -3.77 -13.46 -9.61
CA ARG A 241 -5.21 -13.36 -9.86
C ARG A 241 -5.72 -12.03 -9.31
N PHE A 242 -6.64 -11.36 -10.02
CA PHE A 242 -7.29 -10.17 -9.49
C PHE A 242 -8.27 -10.56 -8.38
N LEU A 243 -8.23 -9.84 -7.25
CA LEU A 243 -9.16 -10.05 -6.14
C LEU A 243 -10.32 -9.05 -6.20
N ASN A 244 -11.53 -9.56 -6.40
CA ASN A 244 -12.76 -8.77 -6.31
C ASN A 244 -13.19 -8.61 -4.85
N CYS A 245 -13.41 -7.37 -4.43
CA CYS A 245 -13.79 -7.02 -3.07
C CYS A 245 -15.25 -6.59 -2.89
N GLN A 246 -16.06 -6.54 -3.96
CA GLN A 246 -17.40 -5.92 -3.97
C GLN A 246 -18.36 -6.57 -2.98
N ASN A 247 -18.24 -7.88 -2.78
CA ASN A 247 -19.11 -8.65 -1.90
C ASN A 247 -18.62 -8.70 -0.46
N GLY A 248 -17.57 -7.95 -0.10
CA GLY A 248 -16.98 -7.98 1.26
C GLY A 248 -16.04 -9.16 1.50
N ARG A 249 -15.83 -10.00 0.49
CA ARG A 249 -14.84 -11.08 0.43
C ARG A 249 -13.77 -10.75 -0.61
N LYS A 250 -12.72 -11.55 -0.70
CA LYS A 250 -11.73 -11.49 -1.78
C LYS A 250 -11.90 -12.65 -2.73
N ASP A 251 -12.70 -12.43 -3.77
CA ASP A 251 -13.00 -13.46 -4.76
C ASP A 251 -11.97 -13.41 -5.90
N PRO A 252 -11.14 -14.44 -6.10
CA PRO A 252 -10.08 -14.42 -7.10
C PRO A 252 -10.61 -14.66 -8.52
N SER A 253 -10.06 -13.93 -9.50
CA SER A 253 -10.19 -14.24 -10.93
C SER A 253 -9.36 -15.47 -11.33
N LYS A 254 -9.34 -15.83 -12.61
CA LYS A 254 -8.26 -16.66 -13.17
C LYS A 254 -6.93 -15.88 -13.18
N SER A 255 -5.80 -16.60 -13.17
CA SER A 255 -4.47 -15.95 -13.19
C SER A 255 -4.24 -15.22 -14.49
N ILE A 256 -3.61 -14.05 -14.43
CA ILE A 256 -3.17 -13.33 -15.64
C ILE A 256 -2.14 -14.14 -16.45
N LEU A 257 -1.47 -15.11 -15.82
CA LEU A 257 -0.51 -16.00 -16.48
C LEU A 257 -1.23 -17.05 -17.35
N ASP A 258 -2.48 -17.38 -17.04
CA ASP A 258 -3.26 -18.38 -17.77
C ASP A 258 -4.16 -17.75 -18.84
N VAL A 259 -4.82 -16.63 -18.51
CA VAL A 259 -5.85 -16.03 -19.38
C VAL A 259 -5.50 -14.64 -19.91
N GLY A 260 -4.36 -14.08 -19.49
CA GLY A 260 -3.96 -12.71 -19.81
C GLY A 260 -4.69 -11.65 -18.97
N VAL A 261 -4.10 -10.45 -18.95
CA VAL A 261 -4.60 -9.32 -18.13
C VAL A 261 -6.00 -8.88 -18.55
N GLU A 262 -6.26 -8.74 -19.84
CA GLU A 262 -7.55 -8.22 -20.35
C GLU A 262 -8.73 -9.12 -19.98
N ALA A 263 -8.54 -10.44 -19.97
CA ALA A 263 -9.58 -11.38 -19.57
C ALA A 263 -9.78 -11.39 -18.05
N ALA A 264 -8.69 -11.40 -17.28
CA ALA A 264 -8.75 -11.48 -15.82
C ALA A 264 -9.31 -10.19 -15.18
N ILE A 265 -8.92 -9.01 -15.68
CA ILE A 265 -9.28 -7.72 -15.07
C ILE A 265 -10.78 -7.44 -15.09
N LYS A 266 -11.52 -8.02 -16.05
CA LYS A 266 -13.00 -7.93 -16.13
C LYS A 266 -13.70 -8.46 -14.88
N PHE A 267 -13.02 -9.30 -14.10
CA PHE A 267 -13.53 -9.90 -12.87
C PHE A 267 -12.99 -9.23 -11.60
N SER A 268 -12.17 -8.18 -11.71
CA SER A 268 -11.52 -7.53 -10.56
C SER A 268 -12.45 -6.72 -9.67
N GLY A 269 -13.65 -6.36 -10.13
CA GLY A 269 -14.57 -5.49 -9.38
C GLY A 269 -14.08 -4.05 -9.20
N PHE A 270 -13.05 -3.62 -9.93
CA PHE A 270 -12.39 -2.32 -9.75
C PHE A 270 -13.28 -1.12 -10.09
N ASP A 271 -13.43 -0.21 -9.13
CA ASP A 271 -14.07 1.09 -9.29
C ASP A 271 -13.03 2.19 -9.56
N GLU A 272 -12.79 2.48 -10.84
CA GLU A 272 -11.88 3.53 -11.29
C GLU A 272 -12.30 4.92 -10.79
N LYS A 273 -13.60 5.20 -10.69
CA LYS A 273 -14.10 6.50 -10.23
C LYS A 273 -13.77 6.70 -8.75
N MET A 274 -14.00 5.68 -7.92
CA MET A 274 -13.64 5.73 -6.50
C MET A 274 -12.13 5.84 -6.30
N PHE A 275 -11.34 5.12 -7.10
CA PHE A 275 -9.88 5.21 -7.11
C PHE A 275 -9.38 6.64 -7.38
N LEU A 276 -9.97 7.34 -8.36
CA LEU A 276 -9.64 8.75 -8.60
C LEU A 276 -10.11 9.64 -7.45
N LYS A 277 -11.34 9.44 -6.96
CA LYS A 277 -11.93 10.21 -5.86
C LYS A 277 -11.12 10.16 -4.57
N ARG A 278 -10.50 9.02 -4.23
CA ARG A 278 -9.65 8.87 -3.04
C ARG A 278 -8.20 9.36 -3.22
N GLY A 279 -7.90 10.04 -4.33
CA GLY A 279 -6.56 10.51 -4.64
C GLY A 279 -5.58 9.37 -4.92
N GLY A 280 -6.06 8.33 -5.61
CA GLY A 280 -5.23 7.22 -6.07
C GLY A 280 -4.12 7.69 -6.99
N LYS A 281 -4.40 8.68 -7.86
CA LYS A 281 -3.41 9.36 -8.71
C LYS A 281 -2.81 10.58 -8.02
N TYR A 282 -1.50 10.57 -7.82
CA TYR A 282 -0.70 11.63 -7.19
C TYR A 282 0.73 11.57 -7.73
N VAL A 283 1.56 12.56 -7.39
CA VAL A 283 2.98 12.52 -7.73
C VAL A 283 3.63 11.37 -6.96
N TRP A 284 3.99 10.28 -7.65
CA TRP A 284 4.37 9.00 -7.03
C TRP A 284 5.80 8.54 -7.36
N SER A 285 6.48 9.29 -8.21
CA SER A 285 7.87 9.05 -8.61
C SER A 285 8.73 9.91 -7.70
N LYS A 286 9.77 9.33 -7.09
CA LYS A 286 10.63 10.10 -6.19
C LYS A 286 11.38 11.24 -6.90
N ALA A 287 11.57 11.13 -8.22
CA ALA A 287 12.20 12.17 -9.04
C ALA A 287 11.33 13.43 -9.17
N ASP A 288 10.01 13.28 -9.01
CA ASP A 288 9.05 14.38 -9.17
C ASP A 288 8.55 14.92 -7.81
N LEU A 289 8.87 14.21 -6.72
CA LEU A 289 8.52 14.63 -5.38
C LEU A 289 9.51 15.70 -4.88
N LYS A 290 8.96 16.74 -4.25
CA LYS A 290 9.76 17.74 -3.52
C LYS A 290 10.17 17.14 -2.19
N LEU A 291 11.30 16.45 -2.20
CA LEU A 291 11.79 15.77 -1.02
C LEU A 291 13.07 16.45 -0.60
N ASP A 292 13.09 16.87 0.66
CA ASP A 292 14.27 17.40 1.32
C ASP A 292 15.17 16.25 1.79
N TRP A 293 14.97 15.03 1.24
CA TRP A 293 15.84 13.90 1.54
C TRP A 293 17.27 14.17 1.11
#